data_AF-A0A147JXV3-F1
#
_entry.id   AF-A0A147JXV3-F1
#
_cell.length_a   1.000
_cell.length_b   1.000
_cell.length_c   1.000
_cell.angle_alpha   90.00
_cell.angle_beta   90.00
_cell.angle_gamma   90.00
#
_symmetry.space_group_name_H-M   'P 1'
#
loop_
_entity.id
_entity.type
_entity.pdbx_description
1 polymer ?
#
loop_
_entity_poly.entity_id
_entity_poly.type
_entity_poly.pdbx_seq_one_letter_code
_entity_poly.pdbx_strand_id
1 'polypeptide(L)'
;MDNDDWSEVDLTWNNQPAGASTLLDTVSVAENYAWHSWDVKSFVENEFAGDKKASFLVRAETEDASSPDNFSYGFDTEEYIVDNTKIPYIVFTVRPVASYFTESWGYPGENVTVDAVINNRGAVVDNYDVTIENTTDNWVVSPSATVLNNVSPGENRVVQVTVTIPHDATIGAWEALTLTVTSQEDNEYSSSITDNGVWVGFSVEVVAGWNMIGFVQEGGSYTPADIFPGLNYYTDYYLFWYLAPGGPYQLQGPTQVLKDNFGYWLWINQSWTVWSSGTPPGSRNVYLENGWNLVSFPVVNGSTTPNNVFTGLNYYTDYYLFWYLAPGGPYQLQGPTQVLRDDRAYWVWINRDNMVTVP
;
A
#
# COMPACT_ATOMS: atom_id res chain seq x y z
N MET A 1 -4.43 25.78 36.19
CA MET A 1 -3.60 26.69 37.00
C MET A 1 -2.57 27.26 36.06
N ASP A 2 -2.57 28.57 35.84
CA ASP A 2 -1.71 29.21 34.82
C ASP A 2 -0.23 29.28 35.25
N ASN A 3 0.09 28.87 36.47
CA ASN A 3 1.46 28.75 36.95
C ASN A 3 1.80 27.26 37.18
N ASP A 4 2.68 26.77 36.36
CA ASP A 4 3.16 25.40 36.22
C ASP A 4 4.70 25.31 36.38
N ASP A 5 5.34 26.37 36.91
CA ASP A 5 6.78 26.43 37.19
C ASP A 5 7.20 25.56 38.40
N TRP A 6 6.27 24.78 38.96
CA TRP A 6 6.53 23.89 40.08
C TRP A 6 7.05 22.53 39.62
N SER A 7 7.85 21.90 40.48
CA SER A 7 8.48 20.61 40.24
C SER A 7 7.83 19.56 41.13
N GLU A 8 7.44 18.41 40.58
CA GLU A 8 6.84 17.30 41.33
C GLU A 8 7.73 16.84 42.49
N VAL A 9 9.05 16.90 42.33
CA VAL A 9 10.01 16.45 43.38
C VAL A 9 10.14 17.44 44.54
N ASP A 10 9.80 18.70 44.33
CA ASP A 10 9.92 19.76 45.34
C ASP A 10 8.56 20.17 45.93
N LEU A 11 7.46 19.64 45.39
CA LEU A 11 6.11 19.94 45.83
C LEU A 11 5.83 19.29 47.21
N THR A 12 5.35 20.10 48.14
CA THR A 12 4.95 19.73 49.49
C THR A 12 3.66 20.47 49.86
N TRP A 13 2.99 20.04 50.91
CA TRP A 13 1.83 20.76 51.45
C TRP A 13 2.07 22.25 51.71
N ASN A 14 3.29 22.62 52.11
CA ASN A 14 3.61 23.99 52.52
C ASN A 14 3.99 24.93 51.36
N ASN A 15 4.39 24.37 50.21
CA ASN A 15 4.77 25.14 49.02
C ASN A 15 3.91 24.78 47.80
N GLN A 16 2.79 24.10 48.02
CA GLN A 16 1.80 23.85 46.98
C GLN A 16 1.34 25.19 46.36
N PRO A 17 1.10 25.22 45.04
CA PRO A 17 0.51 26.37 44.38
C PRO A 17 -0.77 26.82 45.09
N ALA A 18 -0.96 28.13 45.25
CA ALA A 18 -2.21 28.66 45.78
C ALA A 18 -3.38 28.23 44.87
N GLY A 19 -4.51 27.83 45.46
CA GLY A 19 -5.63 27.31 44.68
C GLY A 19 -6.09 28.23 43.54
N ALA A 20 -6.53 27.64 42.43
CA ALA A 20 -7.05 28.38 41.28
C ALA A 20 -8.28 29.19 41.70
N SER A 21 -8.37 30.45 41.24
CA SER A 21 -9.54 31.31 41.48
C SER A 21 -10.74 30.94 40.60
N THR A 22 -10.49 30.21 39.50
CA THR A 22 -11.51 29.77 38.56
C THR A 22 -11.61 28.26 38.58
N LEU A 23 -12.81 27.76 38.84
CA LEU A 23 -13.13 26.34 38.76
C LEU A 23 -13.22 25.93 37.29
N LEU A 24 -12.55 24.84 36.90
CA LEU A 24 -12.68 24.27 35.56
C LEU A 24 -13.92 23.38 35.44
N ASP A 25 -14.10 22.47 36.40
CA ASP A 25 -15.25 21.56 36.47
C ASP A 25 -15.47 21.06 37.92
N THR A 26 -16.63 20.47 38.21
CA THR A 26 -16.95 19.84 39.50
C THR A 26 -17.76 18.56 39.30
N VAL A 27 -17.35 17.51 40.03
CA VAL A 27 -17.99 16.19 40.00
C VAL A 27 -18.40 15.79 41.41
N SER A 28 -19.60 15.24 41.55
CA SER A 28 -20.04 14.60 42.80
C SER A 28 -19.41 13.21 42.94
N VAL A 29 -18.56 13.03 43.95
CA VAL A 29 -17.91 11.75 44.27
C VAL A 29 -18.78 10.98 45.28
N ALA A 30 -19.61 10.07 44.78
CA ALA A 30 -20.57 9.32 45.60
C ALA A 30 -20.20 7.84 45.83
N GLU A 31 -19.28 7.29 45.03
CA GLU A 31 -18.91 5.88 45.06
C GLU A 31 -17.41 5.71 45.34
N ASN A 32 -17.08 4.71 46.16
CA ASN A 32 -15.68 4.34 46.41
C ASN A 32 -15.17 3.44 45.29
N TYR A 33 -13.89 3.58 44.92
CA TYR A 33 -13.21 2.77 43.90
C TYR A 33 -13.77 2.90 42.48
N ALA A 34 -14.36 4.06 42.15
CA ALA A 34 -14.87 4.39 40.83
C ALA A 34 -13.97 5.39 40.09
N TRP A 35 -14.09 5.41 38.76
CA TRP A 35 -13.48 6.45 37.93
C TRP A 35 -14.33 7.72 37.97
N HIS A 36 -13.66 8.85 38.08
CA HIS A 36 -14.24 10.18 37.94
C HIS A 36 -13.47 10.95 36.88
N SER A 37 -14.16 11.78 36.12
CA SER A 37 -13.62 12.55 35.00
C SER A 37 -14.08 13.99 35.10
N TRP A 38 -13.16 14.92 34.87
CA TRP A 38 -13.44 16.35 34.83
C TRP A 38 -13.25 16.87 33.41
N ASP A 39 -14.17 17.69 32.92
CA ASP A 39 -14.00 18.37 31.65
C ASP A 39 -13.03 19.55 31.82
N VAL A 40 -11.84 19.38 31.26
CA VAL A 40 -10.78 20.40 31.26
C VAL A 40 -10.46 20.89 29.85
N LYS A 41 -11.33 20.62 28.86
CA LYS A 41 -11.09 20.85 27.43
C LYS A 41 -10.60 22.28 27.15
N SER A 42 -11.40 23.28 27.51
CA SER A 42 -11.08 24.68 27.21
C SER A 42 -9.79 25.17 27.87
N PHE A 43 -9.46 24.64 29.05
CA PHE A 43 -8.19 24.98 29.71
C PHE A 43 -7.01 24.36 28.94
N VAL A 44 -7.10 23.08 28.60
CA VAL A 44 -6.05 22.38 27.84
C VAL A 44 -5.83 22.99 26.47
N GLU A 45 -6.89 23.40 25.76
CA GLU A 45 -6.78 24.08 24.46
C GLU A 45 -6.03 25.41 24.55
N ASN A 46 -6.29 26.18 25.61
CA ASN A 46 -5.59 27.45 25.85
C ASN A 46 -4.10 27.22 26.17
N GLU A 47 -3.78 26.27 27.06
CA GLU A 47 -2.38 25.95 27.37
C GLU A 47 -1.64 25.36 26.17
N PHE A 48 -2.32 24.56 25.35
CA PHE A 48 -1.74 23.99 24.13
C PHE A 48 -1.37 25.06 23.08
N ALA A 49 -2.14 26.14 22.99
CA ALA A 49 -1.79 27.30 22.17
C ALA A 49 -0.64 28.12 22.79
N GLY A 50 -0.45 28.03 24.11
CA GLY A 50 0.59 28.69 24.90
C GLY A 50 1.87 27.87 25.05
N ASP A 51 2.24 27.58 26.30
CA ASP A 51 3.49 26.91 26.67
C ASP A 51 3.44 25.37 26.55
N LYS A 52 2.25 24.83 26.22
CA LYS A 52 1.97 23.41 26.02
C LYS A 52 2.11 22.57 27.29
N LYS A 53 1.92 23.19 28.46
CA LYS A 53 1.90 22.50 29.74
C LYS A 53 0.58 22.78 30.45
N ALA A 54 -0.11 21.72 30.85
CA ALA A 54 -1.36 21.84 31.59
C ALA A 54 -1.17 21.30 33.00
N SER A 55 -1.38 22.17 33.99
CA SER A 55 -1.33 21.82 35.41
C SER A 55 -2.70 21.93 36.05
N PHE A 56 -3.11 20.85 36.72
CA PHE A 56 -4.42 20.72 37.36
C PHE A 56 -4.28 20.64 38.87
N LEU A 57 -5.20 21.32 39.57
CA LEU A 57 -5.45 21.13 40.99
C LEU A 57 -6.80 20.44 41.13
N VAL A 58 -6.80 19.26 41.75
CA VAL A 58 -8.03 18.56 42.15
C VAL A 58 -8.14 18.70 43.66
N ARG A 59 -9.24 19.32 44.13
CA ARG A 59 -9.50 19.54 45.55
C ARG A 59 -10.95 19.28 45.89
N ALA A 60 -11.20 18.94 47.16
CA ALA A 60 -12.56 18.93 47.69
C ALA A 60 -13.05 20.38 47.89
N GLU A 61 -14.32 20.64 47.59
CA GLU A 61 -14.95 21.93 47.91
C GLU A 61 -14.91 22.21 49.42
N THR A 62 -14.99 21.16 50.23
CA THR A 62 -14.99 21.20 51.70
C THR A 62 -13.61 20.97 52.33
N GLU A 63 -12.52 21.02 51.56
CA GLU A 63 -11.16 20.73 52.06
C GLU A 63 -10.76 21.60 53.27
N ASP A 64 -11.21 22.85 53.32
CA ASP A 64 -10.96 23.80 54.41
C ASP A 64 -12.12 23.90 55.41
N ALA A 65 -13.14 23.04 55.29
CA ALA A 65 -14.32 23.10 56.15
C ALA A 65 -13.99 22.66 57.58
N SER A 66 -14.80 23.15 58.53
CA SER A 66 -14.75 22.68 59.91
C SER A 66 -15.50 21.36 60.06
N SER A 67 -15.10 20.53 61.03
CA SER A 67 -15.87 19.34 61.40
C SER A 67 -17.34 19.69 61.68
N PRO A 68 -18.32 18.91 61.21
CA PRO A 68 -18.20 17.56 60.61
C PRO A 68 -18.00 17.51 59.09
N ASP A 69 -17.95 18.65 58.41
CA ASP A 69 -18.00 18.71 56.93
C ASP A 69 -16.60 18.56 56.28
N ASN A 70 -15.55 18.33 57.09
CA ASN A 70 -14.15 18.25 56.68
C ASN A 70 -13.77 16.91 56.03
N PHE A 71 -14.53 16.46 55.04
CA PHE A 71 -14.27 15.23 54.30
C PHE A 71 -13.00 15.35 53.44
N SER A 72 -12.21 14.28 53.39
CA SER A 72 -11.05 14.13 52.49
C SER A 72 -11.35 13.02 51.49
N TYR A 73 -11.07 13.27 50.22
CA TYR A 73 -11.12 12.30 49.13
C TYR A 73 -9.70 11.90 48.75
N GLY A 74 -9.46 10.60 48.55
CA GLY A 74 -8.19 10.08 48.06
C GLY A 74 -8.34 9.60 46.62
N PHE A 75 -7.38 9.95 45.76
CA PHE A 75 -7.23 9.42 44.41
C PHE A 75 -5.92 8.64 44.32
N ASP A 76 -5.95 7.51 43.61
CA ASP A 76 -4.73 6.74 43.35
C ASP A 76 -3.87 7.51 42.33
N THR A 77 -2.59 7.70 42.65
CA THR A 77 -1.61 8.33 41.77
C THR A 77 -0.92 7.28 40.89
N GLU A 78 -0.09 7.71 39.94
CA GLU A 78 0.68 6.77 39.10
C GLU A 78 1.64 5.88 39.91
N GLU A 79 2.10 6.35 41.08
CA GLU A 79 3.00 5.62 41.97
C GLU A 79 2.28 4.59 42.84
N TYR A 80 0.94 4.56 42.82
CA TYR A 80 0.16 3.56 43.54
C TYR A 80 0.08 2.24 42.74
N ILE A 81 1.19 1.50 42.72
CA ILE A 81 1.43 0.30 41.88
C ILE A 81 0.60 -0.94 42.29
N VAL A 82 -0.24 -0.85 43.33
CA VAL A 82 -0.97 -2.02 43.84
C VAL A 82 -1.98 -2.55 42.80
N ASP A 83 -2.46 -1.68 41.90
CA ASP A 83 -3.34 -2.02 40.78
C ASP A 83 -3.03 -1.15 39.55
N ASN A 84 -2.19 -1.66 38.63
CA ASN A 84 -1.81 -1.04 37.34
C ASN A 84 -3.01 -0.65 36.45
N THR A 85 -4.25 -0.99 36.83
CA THR A 85 -5.43 -0.67 36.04
C THR A 85 -6.05 0.69 36.34
N LYS A 86 -5.55 1.45 37.33
CA LYS A 86 -6.18 2.69 37.85
C LYS A 86 -5.31 3.94 37.83
N ILE A 87 -4.47 4.11 36.81
CA ILE A 87 -3.58 5.27 36.69
C ILE A 87 -4.35 6.45 36.10
N PRO A 88 -4.30 7.67 36.69
CA PRO A 88 -4.95 8.84 36.12
C PRO A 88 -4.44 9.12 34.71
N TYR A 89 -5.33 9.40 33.77
CA TYR A 89 -4.99 9.71 32.39
C TYR A 89 -5.80 10.90 31.88
N ILE A 90 -5.20 11.65 30.96
CA ILE A 90 -5.92 12.65 30.16
C ILE A 90 -6.45 11.94 28.92
N VAL A 91 -7.72 12.19 28.63
CA VAL A 91 -8.38 11.62 27.48
C VAL A 91 -8.82 12.74 26.55
N PHE A 92 -8.62 12.54 25.25
CA PHE A 92 -9.14 13.44 24.22
C PHE A 92 -10.57 12.98 23.89
N THR A 93 -11.52 13.92 23.84
CA THR A 93 -12.94 13.62 23.61
C THR A 93 -13.10 12.85 22.30
N VAL A 94 -12.90 13.53 21.19
CA VAL A 94 -12.95 12.97 19.83
C VAL A 94 -11.57 13.04 19.23
N ARG A 95 -11.19 11.97 18.53
CA ARG A 95 -9.93 11.93 17.80
C ARG A 95 -10.07 10.98 16.62
N PRO A 96 -10.70 11.45 15.51
CA PRO A 96 -10.69 10.69 14.27
C PRO A 96 -9.25 10.53 13.79
N VAL A 97 -8.92 9.35 13.30
CA VAL A 97 -7.65 9.07 12.64
C VAL A 97 -7.94 8.37 11.31
N ALA A 98 -7.55 9.01 10.22
CA ALA A 98 -7.43 8.39 8.91
C ALA A 98 -6.11 7.60 8.89
N SER A 99 -6.15 6.28 8.68
CA SER A 99 -5.00 5.42 8.98
C SER A 99 -4.18 5.02 7.75
N TYR A 100 -4.77 4.29 6.81
CA TYR A 100 -4.12 3.86 5.57
C TYR A 100 -5.16 3.33 4.57
N PHE A 101 -4.74 3.15 3.32
CA PHE A 101 -5.44 2.33 2.34
C PHE A 101 -4.73 0.99 2.18
N THR A 102 -5.47 -0.09 1.91
CA THR A 102 -4.83 -1.29 1.38
C THR A 102 -4.41 -1.04 -0.06
N GLU A 103 -3.16 -1.33 -0.40
CA GLU A 103 -2.72 -1.29 -1.79
C GLU A 103 -3.43 -2.37 -2.61
N SER A 104 -3.82 -2.01 -3.82
CA SER A 104 -4.39 -2.95 -4.79
C SER A 104 -3.94 -2.62 -6.21
N TRP A 105 -4.28 -3.48 -7.16
CA TRP A 105 -3.95 -3.32 -8.57
C TRP A 105 -5.10 -3.74 -9.45
N GLY A 106 -5.17 -3.17 -10.65
CA GLY A 106 -6.10 -3.57 -11.69
C GLY A 106 -5.67 -3.06 -13.06
N TYR A 107 -6.48 -3.37 -14.06
CA TYR A 107 -6.19 -2.99 -15.44
C TYR A 107 -6.97 -1.76 -15.89
N PRO A 108 -6.53 -1.09 -16.97
CA PRO A 108 -7.30 -0.01 -17.56
C PRO A 108 -8.76 -0.42 -17.80
N GLY A 109 -9.70 0.34 -17.22
CA GLY A 109 -11.14 0.11 -17.30
C GLY A 109 -11.75 -0.80 -16.25
N GLU A 110 -10.94 -1.40 -15.36
CA GLU A 110 -11.46 -2.21 -14.26
C GLU A 110 -11.88 -1.39 -13.04
N ASN A 111 -12.68 -2.05 -12.20
CA ASN A 111 -13.01 -1.58 -10.88
C ASN A 111 -12.19 -2.37 -9.85
N VAL A 112 -11.38 -1.67 -9.07
CA VAL A 112 -10.54 -2.23 -8.02
C VAL A 112 -11.11 -1.80 -6.66
N THR A 113 -11.18 -2.72 -5.71
CA THR A 113 -11.58 -2.40 -4.34
C THR A 113 -10.35 -2.25 -3.46
N VAL A 114 -10.31 -1.16 -2.69
CA VAL A 114 -9.36 -0.91 -1.60
C VAL A 114 -10.12 -0.66 -0.30
N ASP A 115 -9.52 -1.04 0.82
CA ASP A 115 -10.08 -0.80 2.15
C ASP A 115 -9.46 0.45 2.76
N ALA A 116 -10.29 1.44 3.08
CA ALA A 116 -9.90 2.62 3.84
C ALA A 116 -10.11 2.36 5.34
N VAL A 117 -9.05 2.46 6.13
CA VAL A 117 -9.10 2.19 7.57
C VAL A 117 -9.21 3.49 8.36
N ILE A 118 -10.25 3.59 9.19
CA ILE A 118 -10.55 4.72 10.05
C ILE A 118 -10.54 4.26 11.50
N ASN A 119 -10.00 5.08 12.40
CA ASN A 119 -9.88 4.75 13.81
C ASN A 119 -10.45 5.87 14.70
N ASN A 120 -11.26 5.52 15.68
CA ASN A 120 -11.53 6.42 16.81
C ASN A 120 -10.43 6.23 17.85
N ARG A 121 -9.60 7.25 18.05
CA ARG A 121 -8.57 7.30 19.11
C ARG A 121 -8.93 8.26 20.23
N GLY A 122 -10.18 8.75 20.25
CA GLY A 122 -10.77 9.51 21.32
C GLY A 122 -11.37 8.58 22.38
N ALA A 123 -12.08 9.16 23.34
CA ALA A 123 -12.62 8.46 24.49
C ALA A 123 -14.15 8.38 24.53
N VAL A 124 -14.82 9.07 23.61
CA VAL A 124 -16.28 8.96 23.46
C VAL A 124 -16.65 8.30 22.14
N VAL A 125 -17.86 7.73 22.11
CA VAL A 125 -18.47 7.26 20.86
C VAL A 125 -18.76 8.47 19.98
N ASP A 126 -18.52 8.35 18.68
CA ASP A 126 -18.70 9.45 17.73
C ASP A 126 -19.21 8.95 16.37
N ASN A 127 -19.72 9.86 15.55
CA ASN A 127 -19.98 9.65 14.14
C ASN A 127 -18.93 10.40 13.30
N TYR A 128 -18.52 9.82 12.18
CA TYR A 128 -17.51 10.44 11.32
C TYR A 128 -18.03 10.68 9.91
N ASP A 129 -17.87 11.91 9.44
CA ASP A 129 -17.92 12.25 8.03
C ASP A 129 -16.59 11.83 7.39
N VAL A 130 -16.67 10.99 6.35
CA VAL A 130 -15.52 10.47 5.63
C VAL A 130 -15.59 10.93 4.19
N THR A 131 -14.53 11.56 3.69
CA THR A 131 -14.36 11.85 2.26
C THR A 131 -13.16 11.11 1.70
N ILE A 132 -13.30 10.64 0.46
CA ILE A 132 -12.26 9.95 -0.30
C ILE A 132 -12.13 10.65 -1.65
N GLU A 133 -10.91 11.08 -1.95
CA GLU A 133 -10.59 11.82 -3.17
C GLU A 133 -9.42 11.14 -3.88
N ASN A 134 -9.49 11.07 -5.21
CA ASN A 134 -8.35 10.74 -6.06
C ASN A 134 -7.50 11.97 -6.31
N THR A 135 -6.21 11.75 -6.55
CA THR A 135 -5.23 12.79 -6.89
C THR A 135 -5.17 13.12 -8.40
N THR A 136 -5.71 12.25 -9.25
CA THR A 136 -5.72 12.43 -10.72
C THR A 136 -7.14 12.45 -11.29
N ASP A 137 -7.51 13.53 -11.98
CA ASP A 137 -8.89 13.85 -12.42
C ASP A 137 -9.64 12.77 -13.24
N ASN A 138 -8.95 11.84 -13.91
CA ASN A 138 -9.60 10.83 -14.77
C ASN A 138 -9.98 9.54 -14.06
N TRP A 139 -9.46 9.29 -12.85
CA TRP A 139 -9.87 8.14 -12.03
C TRP A 139 -11.20 8.44 -11.35
N VAL A 140 -12.02 7.41 -11.11
CA VAL A 140 -13.30 7.57 -10.40
C VAL A 140 -13.27 6.78 -9.12
N VAL A 141 -13.68 7.39 -8.01
CA VAL A 141 -13.74 6.75 -6.69
C VAL A 141 -15.18 6.70 -6.19
N SER A 142 -15.56 5.58 -5.59
CA SER A 142 -16.90 5.36 -5.06
C SER A 142 -16.87 4.46 -3.82
N PRO A 143 -17.39 4.91 -2.66
CA PRO A 143 -17.96 6.24 -2.44
C PRO A 143 -16.89 7.32 -2.36
N SER A 144 -17.20 8.54 -2.82
CA SER A 144 -16.35 9.73 -2.57
C SER A 144 -16.64 10.37 -1.21
N ALA A 145 -17.79 10.06 -0.60
CA ALA A 145 -18.12 10.46 0.76
C ALA A 145 -19.07 9.44 1.42
N THR A 146 -18.94 9.23 2.72
CA THR A 146 -19.82 8.38 3.52
C THR A 146 -19.82 8.82 4.99
N VAL A 147 -20.73 8.26 5.80
CA VAL A 147 -20.82 8.50 7.24
C VAL A 147 -20.67 7.20 8.00
N LEU A 148 -19.76 7.17 8.98
CA LEU A 148 -19.63 6.08 9.94
C LEU A 148 -20.35 6.44 11.22
N ASN A 149 -21.34 5.64 11.64
CA ASN A 149 -22.12 5.92 12.84
C ASN A 149 -21.64 5.10 14.04
N ASN A 150 -21.70 5.70 15.23
CA ASN A 150 -21.46 5.08 16.54
C ASN A 150 -20.12 4.33 16.61
N VAL A 151 -19.04 4.98 16.18
CA VAL A 151 -17.69 4.42 16.25
C VAL A 151 -17.18 4.54 17.68
N SER A 152 -17.03 3.40 18.34
CA SER A 152 -16.65 3.35 19.76
C SER A 152 -15.18 3.74 19.98
N PRO A 153 -14.80 4.21 21.18
CA PRO A 153 -13.40 4.46 21.53
C PRO A 153 -12.51 3.25 21.24
N GLY A 154 -11.39 3.46 20.53
CA GLY A 154 -10.45 2.41 20.13
C GLY A 154 -10.91 1.54 18.96
N GLU A 155 -12.14 1.69 18.47
CA GLU A 155 -12.67 0.89 17.36
C GLU A 155 -12.01 1.25 16.02
N ASN A 156 -11.77 0.22 15.20
CA ASN A 156 -11.33 0.37 13.83
C ASN A 156 -12.52 0.07 12.89
N ARG A 157 -12.83 1.01 11.98
CA ARG A 157 -13.82 0.86 10.92
C ARG A 157 -13.12 0.77 9.57
N VAL A 158 -13.75 0.03 8.66
CA VAL A 158 -13.29 -0.13 7.28
C VAL A 158 -14.39 0.37 6.35
N VAL A 159 -14.01 1.22 5.39
CA VAL A 159 -14.85 1.63 4.27
C VAL A 159 -14.29 0.99 3.02
N GLN A 160 -15.11 0.19 2.32
CA GLN A 160 -14.73 -0.35 1.03
C GLN A 160 -14.89 0.73 -0.04
N VAL A 161 -13.79 1.03 -0.74
CA VAL A 161 -13.73 2.03 -1.80
C VAL A 161 -13.48 1.31 -3.12
N THR A 162 -14.38 1.47 -4.06
CA THR A 162 -14.20 1.05 -5.45
C THR A 162 -13.55 2.19 -6.24
N VAL A 163 -12.45 1.89 -6.89
CA VAL A 163 -11.70 2.78 -7.77
C VAL A 163 -11.83 2.25 -9.19
N THR A 164 -12.39 3.06 -10.09
CA THR A 164 -12.46 2.76 -11.52
C THR A 164 -11.21 3.32 -12.21
N ILE A 165 -10.42 2.42 -12.78
CA ILE A 165 -9.22 2.75 -13.54
C ILE A 165 -9.64 3.29 -14.92
N PRO A 166 -9.09 4.42 -15.40
CA PRO A 166 -9.35 4.91 -16.74
C PRO A 166 -9.00 3.87 -17.82
N HIS A 167 -9.78 3.80 -18.91
CA HIS A 167 -9.49 2.87 -20.02
C HIS A 167 -8.18 3.19 -20.75
N ASP A 168 -7.74 4.44 -20.70
CA ASP A 168 -6.52 4.95 -21.30
C ASP A 168 -5.37 5.10 -20.29
N ALA A 169 -5.53 4.55 -19.08
CA ALA A 169 -4.50 4.62 -18.05
C ALA A 169 -3.19 3.98 -18.54
N THR A 170 -2.09 4.71 -18.41
CA THR A 170 -0.76 4.23 -18.78
C THR A 170 -0.38 3.05 -17.89
N ILE A 171 0.19 2.00 -18.49
CA ILE A 171 0.72 0.85 -17.76
C ILE A 171 1.78 1.30 -16.75
N GLY A 172 1.72 0.75 -15.53
CA GLY A 172 2.62 1.09 -14.44
C GLY A 172 2.33 2.44 -13.78
N ALA A 173 1.29 3.16 -14.23
CA ALA A 173 0.77 4.30 -13.47
C ALA A 173 0.21 3.83 -12.13
N TRP A 174 0.16 4.74 -11.17
CA TRP A 174 -0.44 4.51 -9.87
C TRP A 174 -1.29 5.72 -9.50
N GLU A 175 -2.31 5.47 -8.69
CA GLU A 175 -3.22 6.50 -8.18
C GLU A 175 -3.11 6.56 -6.67
N ALA A 176 -2.83 7.75 -6.14
CA ALA A 176 -2.93 8.04 -4.72
C ALA A 176 -4.36 8.40 -4.36
N LEU A 177 -4.78 8.01 -3.17
CA LEU A 177 -6.07 8.40 -2.61
C LEU A 177 -5.85 9.23 -1.34
N THR A 178 -6.64 10.29 -1.21
CA THR A 178 -6.71 11.11 0.00
C THR A 178 -7.94 10.72 0.80
N LEU A 179 -7.73 10.27 2.04
CA LEU A 179 -8.79 9.96 3.00
C LEU A 179 -8.85 11.07 4.03
N THR A 180 -10.01 11.71 4.19
CA THR A 180 -10.25 12.68 5.25
C THR A 180 -11.40 12.22 6.13
N VAL A 181 -11.20 12.25 7.45
CA VAL A 181 -12.17 11.83 8.46
C VAL A 181 -12.37 13.00 9.41
N THR A 182 -13.62 13.42 9.60
CA THR A 182 -14.01 14.55 10.45
C THR A 182 -15.03 14.09 11.48
N SER A 183 -14.82 14.43 12.75
CA SER A 183 -15.79 14.20 13.83
C SER A 183 -17.07 15.00 13.57
N GLN A 184 -18.24 14.40 13.83
CA GLN A 184 -19.52 15.11 13.79
C GLN A 184 -19.89 15.75 15.14
N GLU A 185 -19.33 15.23 16.24
CA GLU A 185 -19.47 15.85 17.55
C GLU A 185 -18.63 17.14 17.64
N ASP A 186 -17.46 17.18 17.00
CA ASP A 186 -16.63 18.38 16.90
C ASP A 186 -15.87 18.48 15.58
N ASN A 187 -16.44 19.25 14.65
CA ASN A 187 -15.94 19.37 13.28
C ASN A 187 -14.56 20.04 13.15
N GLU A 188 -14.01 20.62 14.22
CA GLU A 188 -12.62 21.11 14.21
C GLU A 188 -11.60 19.96 14.27
N TYR A 189 -12.02 18.78 14.75
CA TYR A 189 -11.20 17.59 14.77
C TYR A 189 -11.37 16.78 13.48
N SER A 190 -10.36 16.90 12.63
CA SER A 190 -10.22 16.11 11.41
C SER A 190 -8.83 15.49 11.29
N SER A 191 -8.74 14.40 10.54
CA SER A 191 -7.49 13.74 10.18
C SER A 191 -7.51 13.42 8.70
N SER A 192 -6.39 13.65 8.02
CA SER A 192 -6.24 13.38 6.59
C SER A 192 -4.92 12.68 6.31
N ILE A 193 -4.95 11.71 5.39
CA ILE A 193 -3.78 11.04 4.85
C ILE A 193 -3.88 10.95 3.32
N THR A 194 -2.74 10.86 2.65
CA THR A 194 -2.67 10.46 1.24
C THR A 194 -1.74 9.27 1.13
N ASP A 195 -2.21 8.20 0.51
CA ASP A 195 -1.48 6.94 0.40
C ASP A 195 -1.65 6.34 -1.00
N ASN A 196 -0.77 5.43 -1.39
CA ASN A 196 -0.85 4.72 -2.66
C ASN A 196 -2.09 3.82 -2.64
N GLY A 197 -3.06 4.10 -3.51
CA GLY A 197 -4.31 3.34 -3.57
C GLY A 197 -4.23 2.18 -4.57
N VAL A 198 -4.04 2.51 -5.85
CA VAL A 198 -4.21 1.54 -6.94
C VAL A 198 -3.11 1.63 -7.98
N TRP A 199 -2.57 0.47 -8.38
CA TRP A 199 -1.59 0.33 -9.46
C TRP A 199 -2.22 -0.18 -10.76
N VAL A 200 -1.80 0.36 -11.89
CA VAL A 200 -2.22 -0.09 -13.23
C VAL A 200 -1.31 -1.20 -13.71
N GLY A 201 -1.82 -2.44 -13.73
CA GLY A 201 -1.13 -3.60 -14.27
C GLY A 201 -1.09 -3.63 -15.80
N PHE A 202 -0.37 -4.60 -16.37
CA PHE A 202 -0.46 -4.93 -17.80
C PHE A 202 -0.87 -6.37 -18.05
N SER A 203 -1.28 -6.63 -19.29
CA SER A 203 -1.69 -7.95 -19.74
C SER A 203 -1.05 -8.29 -21.07
N VAL A 204 -0.82 -9.58 -21.28
CA VAL A 204 -0.33 -10.13 -22.54
C VAL A 204 -1.39 -11.10 -23.04
N GLU A 205 -1.99 -10.80 -24.20
CA GLU A 205 -2.86 -11.76 -24.87
C GLU A 205 -2.02 -12.82 -25.56
N VAL A 206 -2.26 -14.09 -25.22
CA VAL A 206 -1.76 -15.24 -25.97
C VAL A 206 -2.90 -15.79 -26.81
N VAL A 207 -2.65 -16.09 -28.07
CA VAL A 207 -3.69 -16.56 -29.01
C VAL A 207 -3.76 -18.08 -29.03
N ALA A 208 -4.92 -18.65 -29.35
CA ALA A 208 -5.03 -20.10 -29.56
C ALA A 208 -3.97 -20.60 -30.55
N GLY A 209 -3.22 -21.63 -30.16
CA GLY A 209 -2.10 -22.19 -30.90
C GLY A 209 -0.76 -21.93 -30.21
N TRP A 210 0.29 -21.79 -31.03
CA TRP A 210 1.66 -21.62 -30.55
C TRP A 210 2.02 -20.16 -30.38
N ASN A 211 2.45 -19.81 -29.17
CA ASN A 211 2.95 -18.50 -28.77
C ASN A 211 4.37 -18.67 -28.24
N MET A 212 5.14 -17.59 -28.33
CA MET A 212 6.46 -17.53 -27.75
C MET A 212 6.45 -16.45 -26.67
N ILE A 213 6.68 -16.85 -25.44
CA ILE A 213 6.52 -16.00 -24.26
C ILE A 213 7.80 -16.00 -23.44
N GLY A 214 8.13 -14.87 -22.84
CA GLY A 214 9.20 -14.76 -21.84
C GLY A 214 8.59 -14.32 -20.52
N PHE A 215 9.10 -14.87 -19.42
CA PHE A 215 8.71 -14.44 -18.09
C PHE A 215 9.85 -13.67 -17.44
N VAL A 216 9.50 -12.52 -16.85
CA VAL A 216 10.36 -11.81 -15.91
C VAL A 216 9.82 -12.11 -14.52
N GLN A 217 10.68 -12.58 -13.62
CA GLN A 217 10.29 -12.92 -12.26
C GLN A 217 11.12 -12.11 -11.27
N GLU A 218 10.48 -11.15 -10.61
CA GLU A 218 11.06 -10.46 -9.45
C GLU A 218 10.45 -11.04 -8.16
N GLY A 219 11.31 -11.46 -7.22
CA GLY A 219 10.90 -11.73 -5.84
C GLY A 219 10.05 -12.97 -5.56
N GLY A 220 10.07 -14.02 -6.40
CA GLY A 220 9.28 -15.23 -6.16
C GLY A 220 9.74 -16.46 -6.96
N SER A 221 9.08 -17.60 -6.73
CA SER A 221 9.25 -18.82 -7.53
C SER A 221 7.92 -19.19 -8.15
N TYR A 222 7.75 -18.87 -9.43
CA TYR A 222 6.50 -19.07 -10.15
C TYR A 222 6.57 -20.34 -10.99
N THR A 223 5.44 -21.02 -11.12
CA THR A 223 5.23 -22.21 -11.95
C THR A 223 4.24 -21.88 -13.07
N PRO A 224 4.15 -22.70 -14.13
CA PRO A 224 3.14 -22.49 -15.16
C PRO A 224 1.70 -22.37 -14.65
N ALA A 225 1.35 -23.09 -13.59
CA ALA A 225 0.01 -23.04 -13.00
C ALA A 225 -0.33 -21.67 -12.39
N ASP A 226 0.68 -20.94 -11.89
CA ASP A 226 0.51 -19.60 -11.36
C ASP A 226 0.22 -18.58 -12.48
N ILE A 227 0.73 -18.84 -13.69
CA ILE A 227 0.56 -17.98 -14.86
C ILE A 227 -0.79 -18.23 -15.55
N PHE A 228 -1.24 -19.48 -15.61
CA PHE A 228 -2.47 -19.90 -16.28
C PHE A 228 -3.45 -20.54 -15.29
N PRO A 229 -3.96 -19.75 -14.32
CA PRO A 229 -4.85 -20.27 -13.29
C PRO A 229 -6.15 -20.77 -13.91
N GLY A 230 -6.63 -21.93 -13.46
CA GLY A 230 -7.86 -22.54 -13.95
C GLY A 230 -7.74 -23.30 -15.27
N LEU A 231 -6.56 -23.29 -15.92
CA LEU A 231 -6.27 -24.13 -17.08
C LEU A 231 -5.52 -25.40 -16.70
N ASN A 232 -5.73 -26.48 -17.45
CA ASN A 232 -5.06 -27.76 -17.26
C ASN A 232 -3.80 -27.90 -18.14
N TYR A 233 -2.64 -28.14 -17.53
CA TYR A 233 -1.30 -28.17 -18.15
C TYR A 233 -1.02 -29.24 -19.23
N TYR A 234 -1.97 -30.11 -19.56
CA TYR A 234 -1.76 -31.10 -20.63
C TYR A 234 -2.89 -31.14 -21.65
N THR A 235 -3.99 -30.43 -21.39
CA THR A 235 -5.16 -30.40 -22.26
C THR A 235 -5.45 -28.99 -22.77
N ASP A 236 -5.23 -27.99 -21.92
CA ASP A 236 -5.53 -26.60 -22.23
C ASP A 236 -4.29 -25.85 -22.69
N TYR A 237 -3.15 -26.12 -22.08
CA TYR A 237 -1.87 -25.52 -22.46
C TYR A 237 -0.71 -26.41 -22.06
N TYR A 238 0.48 -26.16 -22.60
CA TYR A 238 1.75 -26.68 -22.09
C TYR A 238 2.91 -25.81 -22.58
N LEU A 239 4.03 -25.82 -21.85
CA LEU A 239 5.20 -25.03 -22.19
C LEU A 239 6.38 -25.95 -22.58
N PHE A 240 7.10 -25.52 -23.60
CA PHE A 240 8.39 -26.06 -23.98
C PHE A 240 9.48 -25.01 -23.81
N TRP A 241 10.65 -25.44 -23.39
CA TRP A 241 11.87 -24.63 -23.50
C TRP A 241 12.88 -25.36 -24.39
N TYR A 242 13.91 -24.66 -24.83
CA TYR A 242 14.84 -25.19 -25.83
C TYR A 242 16.28 -25.09 -25.35
N LEU A 243 17.04 -26.17 -25.54
CA LEU A 243 18.49 -26.19 -25.32
C LEU A 243 19.19 -25.91 -26.64
N ALA A 244 19.76 -24.72 -26.79
CA ALA A 244 20.36 -24.29 -28.04
C ALA A 244 21.88 -24.57 -28.12
N PRO A 245 22.47 -24.72 -29.33
CA PRO A 245 21.85 -24.97 -30.63
C PRO A 245 21.58 -26.46 -30.90
N GLY A 246 20.37 -26.80 -31.34
CA GLY A 246 20.03 -28.11 -31.91
C GLY A 246 19.48 -29.15 -30.93
N GLY A 247 19.31 -28.82 -29.65
CA GLY A 247 18.69 -29.72 -28.68
C GLY A 247 17.20 -29.93 -28.93
N PRO A 248 16.59 -31.04 -28.50
CA PRO A 248 15.16 -31.21 -28.57
C PRO A 248 14.45 -30.22 -27.62
N TYR A 249 13.28 -29.74 -28.01
CA TYR A 249 12.38 -29.03 -27.09
C TYR A 249 12.12 -29.89 -25.85
N GLN A 250 12.37 -29.31 -24.68
CA GLN A 250 12.14 -29.92 -23.39
C GLN A 250 10.80 -29.43 -22.84
N LEU A 251 9.95 -30.35 -22.42
CA LEU A 251 8.70 -30.00 -21.78
C LEU A 251 9.00 -29.37 -20.41
N GLN A 252 8.54 -28.14 -20.18
CA GLN A 252 8.52 -27.55 -18.85
C GLN A 252 7.52 -28.35 -18.00
N GLY A 253 7.84 -28.68 -16.75
CA GLY A 253 6.88 -29.33 -15.86
C GLY A 253 5.84 -28.35 -15.29
N PRO A 254 4.60 -28.79 -14.99
CA PRO A 254 3.55 -27.93 -14.41
C PRO A 254 3.92 -27.32 -13.05
N THR A 255 4.76 -28.01 -12.29
CA THR A 255 5.25 -27.57 -10.96
C THR A 255 6.71 -27.16 -11.00
N GLN A 256 7.34 -27.19 -12.18
CA GLN A 256 8.72 -26.78 -12.32
C GLN A 256 8.76 -25.26 -12.32
N VAL A 257 9.61 -24.71 -11.44
CA VAL A 257 9.81 -23.26 -11.36
C VAL A 257 10.29 -22.74 -12.73
N LEU A 258 9.59 -21.72 -13.21
CA LEU A 258 9.95 -20.99 -14.40
C LEU A 258 11.26 -20.26 -14.14
N LYS A 259 12.12 -20.16 -15.14
CA LYS A 259 13.38 -19.43 -14.99
C LYS A 259 13.15 -17.96 -15.33
N ASP A 260 13.74 -17.09 -14.52
CA ASP A 260 13.79 -15.66 -14.84
C ASP A 260 14.56 -15.42 -16.14
N ASN A 261 14.14 -14.42 -16.91
CA ASN A 261 14.72 -14.04 -18.19
C ASN A 261 14.82 -15.20 -19.21
N PHE A 262 13.89 -16.15 -19.14
CA PHE A 262 13.89 -17.35 -19.98
C PHE A 262 12.67 -17.39 -20.91
N GLY A 263 12.92 -17.75 -22.16
CA GLY A 263 11.87 -17.89 -23.16
C GLY A 263 11.27 -19.29 -23.24
N TYR A 264 9.97 -19.35 -23.49
CA TYR A 264 9.16 -20.56 -23.59
C TYR A 264 8.29 -20.53 -24.86
N TRP A 265 8.12 -21.71 -25.46
CA TRP A 265 7.05 -21.98 -26.41
C TRP A 265 5.83 -22.44 -25.63
N LEU A 266 4.77 -21.63 -25.66
CA LEU A 266 3.47 -21.98 -25.13
C LEU A 266 2.61 -22.52 -26.28
N TRP A 267 2.06 -23.72 -26.13
CA TRP A 267 0.86 -24.07 -26.86
C TRP A 267 -0.34 -23.89 -25.95
N ILE A 268 -1.42 -23.32 -26.49
CA ILE A 268 -2.68 -23.15 -25.77
C ILE A 268 -3.86 -23.41 -26.71
N ASN A 269 -4.91 -24.08 -26.24
CA ASN A 269 -6.05 -24.49 -27.09
C ASN A 269 -7.09 -23.38 -27.31
N GLN A 270 -6.98 -22.27 -26.58
CA GLN A 270 -7.86 -21.10 -26.64
C GLN A 270 -7.04 -19.83 -26.42
N SER A 271 -7.51 -18.69 -26.91
CA SER A 271 -6.88 -17.42 -26.55
C SER A 271 -7.04 -17.18 -25.05
N TRP A 272 -6.01 -16.62 -24.43
CA TRP A 272 -5.96 -16.38 -23.00
C TRP A 272 -5.22 -15.08 -22.71
N THR A 273 -5.61 -14.39 -21.66
CA THR A 273 -4.91 -13.20 -21.21
C THR A 273 -4.05 -13.56 -20.02
N VAL A 274 -2.73 -13.44 -20.19
CA VAL A 274 -1.76 -13.54 -19.11
C VAL A 274 -1.67 -12.20 -18.42
N TRP A 275 -1.86 -12.23 -17.11
CA TRP A 275 -1.93 -11.05 -16.26
C TRP A 275 -0.62 -10.93 -15.48
N SER A 276 0.07 -9.80 -15.58
CA SER A 276 1.26 -9.54 -14.77
C SER A 276 0.93 -8.70 -13.55
N SER A 277 1.45 -9.08 -12.39
CA SER A 277 1.45 -8.22 -11.20
C SER A 277 2.73 -7.37 -11.15
N GLY A 278 2.63 -6.20 -10.52
CA GLY A 278 3.76 -5.34 -10.19
C GLY A 278 4.11 -4.27 -11.24
N THR A 279 5.17 -3.51 -10.93
CA THR A 279 5.67 -2.42 -11.77
C THR A 279 6.61 -2.96 -12.83
N PRO A 280 6.39 -2.72 -14.13
CA PRO A 280 7.38 -3.04 -15.15
C PRO A 280 8.68 -2.28 -14.82
N PRO A 281 9.85 -2.94 -14.76
CA PRO A 281 11.09 -2.22 -14.56
C PRO A 281 11.33 -1.28 -15.75
N GLY A 282 11.55 0.01 -15.49
CA GLY A 282 11.73 1.03 -16.54
C GLY A 282 13.06 0.92 -17.33
N SER A 283 13.91 -0.04 -16.94
CA SER A 283 14.94 -0.65 -17.77
C SER A 283 15.40 -1.94 -17.08
N ARG A 284 15.83 -2.94 -17.83
CA ARG A 284 16.30 -4.22 -17.30
C ARG A 284 17.52 -4.74 -18.03
N ASN A 285 18.39 -5.42 -17.29
CA ASN A 285 19.54 -6.11 -17.84
C ASN A 285 19.15 -7.55 -18.19
N VAL A 286 19.28 -7.89 -19.48
CA VAL A 286 19.14 -9.26 -19.97
C VAL A 286 20.54 -9.85 -20.14
N TYR A 287 20.81 -10.93 -19.42
CA TYR A 287 22.04 -11.69 -19.60
C TYR A 287 21.88 -12.67 -20.76
N LEU A 288 22.83 -12.64 -21.68
CA LEU A 288 22.89 -13.52 -22.85
C LEU A 288 24.13 -14.39 -22.73
N GLU A 289 23.93 -15.70 -22.81
CA GLU A 289 25.02 -16.66 -22.86
C GLU A 289 25.58 -16.75 -24.28
N ASN A 290 26.88 -17.03 -24.42
CA ASN A 290 27.48 -17.35 -25.70
C ASN A 290 26.71 -18.48 -26.40
N GLY A 291 26.24 -18.20 -27.61
CA GLY A 291 25.36 -19.07 -28.36
C GLY A 291 23.97 -18.46 -28.51
N TRP A 292 22.96 -19.33 -28.49
CA TRP A 292 21.59 -18.98 -28.84
C TRP A 292 20.73 -18.79 -27.59
N ASN A 293 20.06 -17.65 -27.54
CA ASN A 293 19.21 -17.22 -26.43
C ASN A 293 17.82 -16.95 -26.97
N LEU A 294 16.78 -17.41 -26.27
CA LEU A 294 15.41 -17.03 -26.57
C LEU A 294 14.99 -15.91 -25.62
N VAL A 295 14.70 -14.75 -26.18
CA VAL A 295 14.41 -13.54 -25.41
C VAL A 295 13.18 -12.82 -25.96
N SER A 296 12.41 -12.23 -25.06
CA SER A 296 11.39 -11.24 -25.40
C SER A 296 11.92 -9.85 -25.06
N PHE A 297 11.94 -8.96 -26.04
CA PHE A 297 12.32 -7.56 -25.83
C PHE A 297 11.06 -6.73 -25.67
N PRO A 298 10.93 -5.93 -24.59
CA PRO A 298 9.85 -4.97 -24.47
C PRO A 298 10.14 -3.81 -25.45
N VAL A 299 9.18 -3.45 -26.29
CA VAL A 299 9.29 -2.32 -27.22
C VAL A 299 8.72 -1.09 -26.54
N VAL A 300 9.58 -0.37 -25.83
CA VAL A 300 9.16 0.76 -24.99
C VAL A 300 8.74 1.98 -25.81
N ASN A 301 9.12 2.05 -27.10
CA ASN A 301 8.56 2.98 -28.08
C ASN A 301 8.78 2.48 -29.51
N GLY A 302 8.11 3.11 -30.49
CA GLY A 302 8.20 2.74 -31.92
C GLY A 302 9.58 2.89 -32.59
N SER A 303 10.65 3.14 -31.83
CA SER A 303 12.02 3.25 -32.33
C SER A 303 13.00 2.19 -31.78
N THR A 304 12.55 1.26 -30.94
CA THR A 304 13.44 0.19 -30.42
C THR A 304 13.87 -0.75 -31.54
N THR A 305 15.18 -0.83 -31.81
CA THR A 305 15.77 -1.67 -32.86
C THR A 305 16.90 -2.53 -32.28
N PRO A 306 17.33 -3.64 -32.94
CA PRO A 306 18.47 -4.42 -32.47
C PRO A 306 19.73 -3.59 -32.25
N ASN A 307 20.03 -2.61 -33.11
CA ASN A 307 21.20 -1.74 -32.92
C ASN A 307 21.15 -0.91 -31.64
N ASN A 308 19.95 -0.51 -31.20
CA ASN A 308 19.79 0.26 -29.97
C ASN A 308 19.94 -0.64 -28.74
N VAL A 309 19.49 -1.90 -28.82
CA VAL A 309 19.59 -2.89 -27.74
C VAL A 309 21.03 -3.41 -27.57
N PHE A 310 21.71 -3.71 -28.68
CA PHE A 310 23.05 -4.31 -28.71
C PHE A 310 24.12 -3.26 -29.03
N THR A 311 24.10 -2.15 -28.28
CA THR A 311 25.02 -1.02 -28.51
C THR A 311 26.47 -1.46 -28.37
N GLY A 312 27.32 -1.12 -29.34
CA GLY A 312 28.74 -1.47 -29.33
C GLY A 312 29.07 -2.88 -29.85
N LEU A 313 28.06 -3.63 -30.29
CA LEU A 313 28.23 -4.92 -30.98
C LEU A 313 27.90 -4.78 -32.47
N ASN A 314 28.57 -5.55 -33.31
CA ASN A 314 28.36 -5.55 -34.75
C ASN A 314 27.37 -6.65 -35.16
N TYR A 315 26.29 -6.24 -35.82
CA TYR A 315 25.30 -7.17 -36.38
C TYR A 315 25.96 -8.05 -37.46
N TYR A 316 25.68 -9.36 -37.45
CA TYR A 316 26.29 -10.47 -38.22
C TYR A 316 27.63 -11.02 -37.71
N THR A 317 28.42 -10.28 -36.95
CA THR A 317 29.71 -10.80 -36.43
C THR A 317 29.67 -11.07 -34.94
N ASP A 318 29.07 -10.16 -34.18
CA ASP A 318 28.94 -10.28 -32.74
C ASP A 318 27.59 -10.89 -32.37
N TYR A 319 26.54 -10.54 -33.10
CA TYR A 319 25.19 -11.05 -32.86
C TYR A 319 24.30 -10.99 -34.10
N TYR A 320 23.20 -11.73 -34.10
CA TYR A 320 22.08 -11.56 -35.03
C TYR A 320 20.79 -12.14 -34.44
N LEU A 321 19.64 -11.71 -34.96
CA LEU A 321 18.33 -12.03 -34.41
C LEU A 321 17.45 -12.74 -35.43
N PHE A 322 16.71 -13.74 -34.97
CA PHE A 322 15.63 -14.37 -35.72
C PHE A 322 14.31 -14.29 -34.95
N TRP A 323 13.20 -14.19 -35.66
CA TRP A 323 11.86 -14.38 -35.09
C TRP A 323 11.12 -15.47 -35.85
N TYR A 324 10.14 -16.09 -35.22
CA TYR A 324 9.40 -17.21 -35.79
C TYR A 324 7.99 -16.79 -36.22
N LEU A 325 7.55 -17.28 -37.39
CA LEU A 325 6.19 -17.10 -37.87
C LEU A 325 5.37 -18.35 -37.52
N ALA A 326 4.59 -18.26 -36.43
CA ALA A 326 3.79 -19.38 -35.96
C ALA A 326 2.50 -19.60 -36.80
N PRO A 327 1.98 -20.84 -36.91
CA PRO A 327 2.64 -22.12 -36.64
C PRO A 327 3.29 -22.69 -37.94
N GLY A 328 4.59 -22.98 -37.93
CA GLY A 328 5.27 -23.70 -39.02
C GLY A 328 6.08 -22.85 -40.02
N GLY A 329 6.12 -21.53 -39.88
CA GLY A 329 6.88 -20.66 -40.78
C GLY A 329 8.40 -20.74 -40.53
N PRO A 330 9.24 -20.47 -41.54
CA PRO A 330 10.69 -20.44 -41.35
C PRO A 330 11.09 -19.28 -40.45
N TYR A 331 12.15 -19.46 -39.65
CA TYR A 331 12.79 -18.37 -38.92
C TYR A 331 13.14 -17.22 -39.88
N GLN A 332 12.71 -16.01 -39.53
CA GLN A 332 12.96 -14.80 -40.29
C GLN A 332 14.06 -13.99 -39.61
N LEU A 333 15.04 -13.53 -40.38
CA LEU A 333 16.10 -12.67 -39.86
C LEU A 333 15.51 -11.29 -39.53
N GLN A 334 15.71 -10.83 -38.30
CA GLN A 334 15.33 -9.49 -37.84
C GLN A 334 16.43 -8.49 -38.18
N GLY A 335 16.20 -7.58 -39.14
CA GLY A 335 17.22 -6.62 -39.54
C GLY A 335 17.67 -5.67 -38.40
N PRO A 336 18.94 -5.21 -38.40
CA PRO A 336 19.53 -4.40 -37.32
C PRO A 336 18.81 -3.08 -37.04
N THR A 337 18.15 -2.51 -38.05
CA THR A 337 17.42 -1.23 -37.98
C THR A 337 15.90 -1.43 -38.04
N GLN A 338 15.43 -2.67 -38.16
CA GLN A 338 14.00 -2.96 -38.13
C GLN A 338 13.51 -2.87 -36.69
N VAL A 339 12.40 -2.14 -36.50
CA VAL A 339 11.77 -1.99 -35.19
C VAL A 339 11.36 -3.38 -34.67
N LEU A 340 11.74 -3.66 -33.42
CA LEU A 340 11.28 -4.85 -32.71
C LEU A 340 9.78 -4.74 -32.46
N ARG A 341 9.09 -5.86 -32.22
CA ARG A 341 7.65 -5.84 -31.94
C ARG A 341 7.34 -6.48 -30.60
N ASP A 342 6.39 -5.87 -29.87
CA ASP A 342 5.92 -6.35 -28.56
C ASP A 342 5.25 -7.72 -28.62
N ASP A 343 4.69 -8.07 -29.78
CA ASP A 343 3.98 -9.34 -30.02
C ASP A 343 4.91 -10.49 -30.44
N ARG A 344 6.23 -10.32 -30.32
CA ARG A 344 7.23 -11.28 -30.80
C ARG A 344 8.35 -11.50 -29.80
N ALA A 345 8.72 -12.77 -29.63
CA ALA A 345 10.02 -13.12 -29.08
C ALA A 345 11.03 -13.39 -30.20
N TYR A 346 12.31 -13.37 -29.83
CA TYR A 346 13.45 -13.39 -30.73
C TYR A 346 14.48 -14.41 -30.26
N TRP A 347 14.99 -15.19 -31.19
CA TRP A 347 16.22 -15.94 -31.03
C TRP A 347 17.40 -15.03 -31.33
N VAL A 348 18.24 -14.79 -30.32
CA VAL A 348 19.49 -14.05 -30.45
C VAL A 348 20.63 -15.05 -30.46
N TRP A 349 21.44 -15.07 -31.51
CA TRP A 349 22.77 -15.65 -31.43
C TRP A 349 23.77 -14.57 -31.03
N ILE A 350 24.67 -14.88 -30.09
CA ILE A 350 25.76 -14.00 -29.68
C ILE A 350 27.06 -14.80 -29.53
N ASN A 351 28.18 -14.23 -29.94
CA ASN A 351 29.47 -14.94 -29.98
C ASN A 351 30.24 -14.98 -28.64
N ARG A 352 29.71 -14.32 -27.61
CA ARG A 352 30.26 -14.22 -26.26
C ARG A 352 29.15 -13.87 -25.28
N ASP A 353 29.35 -14.23 -24.02
CA ASP A 353 28.48 -13.79 -22.95
C ASP A 353 28.42 -12.25 -22.94
N ASN A 354 27.21 -11.71 -22.83
CA ASN A 354 27.01 -10.27 -22.84
C ASN A 354 25.77 -9.90 -22.02
N MET A 355 25.78 -8.68 -21.48
CA MET A 355 24.62 -8.10 -20.83
C MET A 355 24.10 -6.97 -21.72
N VAL A 356 22.80 -6.99 -22.03
CA VAL A 356 22.14 -5.89 -22.73
C VAL A 356 21.12 -5.25 -21.81
N THR A 357 21.13 -3.92 -21.72
CA THR A 357 20.07 -3.18 -21.03
C THR A 357 18.97 -2.92 -22.04
N VAL A 358 17.82 -3.52 -21.81
CA VAL A 358 16.61 -3.24 -22.58
C VAL A 358 15.78 -2.26 -21.75
N PRO A 359 15.20 -1.22 -22.36
CA PRO A 359 14.37 -0.27 -21.63
C PRO A 359 13.13 -0.94 -21.01
#